data_AF-A0A7C3QH21-F1
#
_entry.id   AF-A0A7C3QH21-F1
#
_cell.length_a   1.000
_cell.length_b   1.000
_cell.length_c   1.000
_cell.angle_alpha   90.00
_cell.angle_beta   90.00
_cell.angle_gamma   90.00
#
_symmetry.space_group_name_H-M   'P 1'
#
loop_
_entity.id
_entity.type
_entity.pdbx_description
1 polymer ?
#
loop_
_entity_poly.entity_id
_entity_poly.type
_entity_poly.pdbx_seq_one_letter_code
_entity_poly.pdbx_strand_id
1 'polypeptide(L)'
;MKRSSYSVLLYVLLIFLSGALVGAFGHRLYTTKSVSAKSGKRLSPDEYRKRYMDEMSARLKLDSNQVQQLTAILDETRQRYKEARDRMDPEMKRIQEEQRNRIRGMLSAEQRAEYEKMLEEKDRKYRESRKGHGPPPPGC
;
A
#
# COMPACT_ATOMS: atom_id res chain seq x y z
N MET A 1 -8.08 57.33 28.50
CA MET A 1 -9.13 56.29 28.47
C MET A 1 -8.59 55.02 29.11
N LYS A 2 -8.98 54.70 30.36
CA LYS A 2 -8.56 53.47 31.05
C LYS A 2 -9.28 52.29 30.38
N ARG A 3 -8.62 51.59 29.44
CA ARG A 3 -9.16 50.34 28.92
C ARG A 3 -9.12 49.32 30.05
N SER A 4 -10.30 48.98 30.55
CA SER A 4 -10.50 48.04 31.64
C SER A 4 -9.83 46.70 31.30
N SER A 5 -9.05 46.14 32.22
CA SER A 5 -8.34 44.87 32.05
C SER A 5 -9.27 43.72 31.62
N TYR A 6 -10.56 43.82 31.96
CA TYR A 6 -11.61 42.91 31.50
C TYR A 6 -11.83 42.92 29.99
N SER A 7 -11.73 44.09 29.34
CA SER A 7 -11.82 44.18 27.88
C SER A 7 -10.63 43.49 27.21
N VAL A 8 -9.42 43.66 27.77
CA VAL A 8 -8.21 43.00 27.27
C VAL A 8 -8.31 41.48 27.41
N LEU A 9 -8.78 40.99 28.56
CA LEU A 9 -9.00 39.56 28.79
C LEU A 9 -10.02 38.98 27.80
N LEU A 10 -11.11 39.71 27.53
CA LEU A 10 -12.14 39.30 26.57
C LEU A 10 -11.58 39.17 25.15
N TYR A 11 -10.76 40.13 24.71
CA TYR A 11 -10.10 40.06 23.39
C TYR A 11 -9.13 38.88 23.29
N VAL A 12 -8.34 38.62 24.34
CA VAL A 12 -7.41 37.47 24.37
C VAL A 12 -8.17 36.15 24.29
N LEU A 13 -9.27 36.02 25.03
CA LEU A 13 -10.13 34.83 24.98
C LEU A 13 -10.70 34.62 23.59
N LEU A 14 -11.19 35.69 22.93
CA LEU A 14 -11.72 35.64 21.57
C LEU A 14 -10.67 35.17 20.55
N ILE A 15 -9.43 35.64 20.65
CA ILE A 15 -8.33 35.22 19.77
C ILE A 15 -8.00 33.74 20.00
N PHE A 16 -8.01 33.28 21.25
CA PHE A 16 -7.74 31.88 21.56
C PHE A 16 -8.85 30.95 21.05
N LEU A 17 -10.11 31.34 21.23
CA LEU A 17 -11.28 30.62 20.71
C LEU A 17 -11.28 30.55 19.18
N SER A 18 -10.94 31.64 18.49
CA SER A 18 -10.85 31.63 17.03
C SER A 18 -9.70 30.74 16.53
N GLY A 19 -8.54 30.77 17.20
CA GLY A 19 -7.43 29.85 16.93
C GLY A 19 -7.81 28.39 17.13
N ALA A 20 -8.53 28.06 18.21
CA ALA A 20 -8.99 26.70 18.48
C ALA A 20 -10.00 26.20 17.44
N LEU A 21 -10.91 27.06 16.99
CA LEU A 21 -11.87 26.73 15.92
C LEU A 21 -11.16 26.47 14.59
N VAL A 22 -10.21 27.33 14.21
CA VAL A 22 -9.41 27.16 12.99
C VAL A 22 -8.54 25.91 13.09
N GLY A 23 -7.93 25.64 14.24
CA GLY A 23 -7.15 24.43 14.49
C GLY A 23 -7.97 23.15 14.41
N ALA A 24 -9.17 23.13 15.01
CA ALA A 24 -10.10 21.99 14.93
C ALA A 24 -10.61 21.76 13.50
N PHE A 25 -10.90 22.83 12.76
CA PHE A 25 -11.34 22.74 11.36
C PHE A 25 -10.22 22.29 10.43
N GLY A 26 -9.00 22.82 10.65
CA GLY A 26 -7.78 22.38 9.96
C GLY A 26 -7.47 20.91 10.23
N HIS A 27 -7.53 20.48 11.50
CA HIS A 27 -7.37 19.07 11.87
C HIS A 27 -8.41 18.19 11.18
N ARG A 28 -9.69 18.57 11.18
CA ARG A 28 -10.78 17.81 10.54
C ARG A 28 -10.59 17.71 9.02
N LEU A 29 -10.15 18.78 8.35
CA LEU A 29 -9.83 18.76 6.92
C LEU A 29 -8.59 17.92 6.60
N TYR A 30 -7.56 17.96 7.45
CA TYR A 30 -6.34 17.17 7.26
C TYR A 30 -6.57 15.67 7.51
N THR A 31 -7.38 15.31 8.51
CA THR A 31 -7.74 13.91 8.80
C THR A 31 -8.75 13.32 7.82
N THR A 32 -9.59 14.14 7.18
CA THR A 32 -10.46 13.65 6.09
C THR A 32 -9.74 13.57 4.75
N LYS A 33 -8.70 14.38 4.52
CA LYS A 33 -7.83 14.29 3.33
C LYS A 33 -6.60 13.39 3.51
N SER A 34 -6.30 12.90 4.71
CA SER A 34 -5.39 11.78 4.91
C SER A 34 -6.06 10.50 4.42
N VAL A 35 -6.10 10.41 3.10
CA VAL A 35 -6.17 9.20 2.30
C VAL A 35 -6.97 8.09 2.97
N SER A 36 -8.22 8.02 2.53
CA SER A 36 -8.95 6.78 2.28
C SER A 36 -8.09 5.78 1.47
N ALA A 37 -6.96 5.34 2.01
CA ALA A 37 -6.09 4.27 1.52
C ALA A 37 -6.63 2.90 1.96
N LYS A 38 -7.69 2.89 2.78
CA LYS A 38 -8.37 1.69 3.27
C LYS A 38 -9.64 1.31 2.50
N SER A 39 -10.08 2.10 1.51
CA SER A 39 -11.39 1.91 0.86
C SER A 39 -11.33 1.39 -0.58
N GLY A 40 -10.13 1.14 -1.11
CA GLY A 40 -10.00 0.30 -2.29
C GLY A 40 -10.03 -1.14 -1.85
N LYS A 41 -11.21 -1.75 -1.73
CA LYS A 41 -11.32 -3.22 -1.65
C LYS A 41 -10.56 -3.75 -2.86
N ARG A 42 -9.32 -4.22 -2.67
CA ARG A 42 -8.49 -4.74 -3.75
C ARG A 42 -9.28 -5.92 -4.33
N LEU A 43 -9.74 -5.76 -5.57
CA LEU A 43 -10.48 -6.80 -6.27
C LEU A 43 -9.66 -8.08 -6.25
N SER A 44 -10.31 -9.22 -6.08
CA SER A 44 -9.63 -10.49 -6.29
C SER A 44 -9.11 -10.56 -7.74
N PRO A 45 -8.03 -11.31 -8.01
CA PRO A 45 -7.51 -11.45 -9.38
C PRO A 45 -8.59 -11.92 -10.38
N ASP A 46 -9.52 -12.77 -9.92
CA ASP A 46 -10.61 -13.27 -10.73
C ASP A 46 -11.71 -12.22 -10.95
N GLU A 47 -12.03 -11.41 -9.93
CA GLU A 47 -12.94 -10.26 -10.07
C GLU A 47 -12.38 -9.20 -11.02
N TYR A 48 -11.08 -8.94 -10.96
CA TYR A 48 -10.40 -8.02 -11.87
C TYR A 48 -10.46 -8.53 -13.31
N ARG A 49 -10.15 -9.82 -13.53
CA ARG A 49 -10.23 -10.45 -14.85
C ARG A 49 -11.64 -10.37 -15.40
N LYS A 50 -12.65 -10.69 -14.60
CA LYS A 50 -14.05 -10.61 -15.01
C LYS A 50 -14.42 -9.20 -15.44
N ARG A 51 -14.11 -8.19 -14.63
CA ARG A 51 -14.39 -6.78 -14.98
C ARG A 51 -13.67 -6.34 -16.24
N TYR A 52 -12.42 -6.73 -16.41
CA TYR A 52 -11.65 -6.43 -17.62
C TYR A 52 -12.28 -7.06 -18.87
N MET A 53 -12.69 -8.33 -18.78
CA MET A 53 -13.39 -9.03 -19.85
C MET A 53 -14.73 -8.37 -20.20
N ASP A 54 -15.52 -8.05 -19.18
CA ASP A 54 -16.83 -7.40 -19.32
C ASP A 54 -16.68 -6.01 -19.97
N GLU A 55 -15.69 -5.22 -19.55
CA GLU A 55 -15.41 -3.90 -20.12
C GLU A 55 -14.98 -4.01 -21.59
N MET A 56 -14.04 -4.89 -21.90
CA MET A 56 -13.55 -5.10 -23.27
C MET A 56 -14.68 -5.58 -24.18
N SER A 57 -15.49 -6.53 -23.72
CA SER A 57 -16.63 -7.06 -24.47
C SER A 57 -17.68 -5.98 -24.74
N ALA A 58 -18.02 -5.16 -23.73
CA ALA A 58 -19.04 -4.12 -23.86
C ALA A 58 -18.57 -2.94 -24.73
N ARG A 59 -17.33 -2.47 -24.56
CA ARG A 59 -16.82 -1.29 -25.26
C ARG A 59 -16.43 -1.59 -26.71
N LEU A 60 -15.87 -2.76 -26.95
CA LEU A 60 -15.42 -3.18 -28.29
C LEU A 60 -16.48 -3.99 -29.04
N LYS A 61 -17.60 -4.32 -28.38
CA LYS A 61 -18.71 -5.13 -28.94
C LYS A 61 -18.18 -6.46 -29.50
N LEU A 62 -17.39 -7.16 -28.69
CA LEU A 62 -16.76 -8.40 -29.10
C LEU A 62 -17.81 -9.48 -29.41
N ASP A 63 -17.60 -10.21 -30.49
CA ASP A 63 -18.37 -11.42 -30.78
C ASP A 63 -17.88 -12.62 -29.95
N SER A 64 -18.61 -13.74 -30.02
CA SER A 64 -18.30 -14.94 -29.23
C SER A 64 -16.93 -15.55 -29.55
N ASN A 65 -16.47 -15.45 -30.80
CA ASN A 65 -15.16 -15.94 -31.21
C ASN A 65 -14.05 -15.03 -30.64
N GLN A 66 -14.23 -13.72 -30.73
CA GLN A 66 -13.30 -12.73 -30.16
C GLN A 66 -13.19 -12.84 -28.63
N VAL A 67 -14.28 -13.11 -27.92
CA VAL A 67 -14.25 -13.36 -26.46
C VAL A 67 -13.46 -14.62 -26.12
N GLN A 68 -13.61 -15.69 -26.91
CA GLN A 68 -12.82 -16.92 -26.71
C GLN A 68 -11.33 -16.67 -26.95
N GLN A 69 -10.98 -15.93 -28.00
CA GLN A 69 -9.60 -15.54 -28.29
C GLN A 69 -9.01 -14.67 -27.19
N LEU A 70 -9.76 -13.67 -26.70
CA LEU A 70 -9.32 -12.81 -25.60
C LEU A 70 -9.08 -13.62 -24.32
N THR A 71 -9.95 -14.59 -24.03
CA THR A 71 -9.79 -15.51 -22.89
C THR A 71 -8.47 -16.28 -22.99
N ALA A 72 -8.19 -16.87 -24.16
CA ALA A 72 -6.97 -17.62 -24.41
C ALA A 72 -5.71 -16.74 -24.29
N ILE A 73 -5.74 -15.52 -24.87
CA ILE A 73 -4.63 -14.56 -24.76
C ILE A 73 -4.32 -14.22 -23.30
N LEU A 74 -5.35 -13.95 -22.50
CA LEU A 74 -5.17 -13.61 -21.08
C LEU A 74 -4.63 -14.80 -20.26
N ASP A 75 -5.02 -16.03 -20.59
CA ASP A 75 -4.54 -17.24 -19.91
C ASP A 75 -3.09 -17.55 -20.27
N GLU A 76 -2.73 -17.48 -21.54
CA GLU A 76 -1.36 -17.62 -22.01
C GLU A 76 -0.46 -16.53 -21.38
N THR A 77 -0.94 -15.29 -21.36
CA THR A 77 -0.22 -14.17 -20.74
C THR A 77 0.03 -14.45 -19.26
N ARG A 78 -1.00 -14.88 -18.51
CA ARG A 78 -0.86 -15.25 -17.09
C ARG A 78 0.21 -16.32 -16.88
N GLN A 79 0.21 -17.33 -17.74
CA GLN A 79 1.18 -18.42 -17.68
C GLN A 79 2.61 -17.93 -17.96
N ARG A 80 2.81 -17.09 -18.98
CA ARG A 80 4.12 -16.47 -19.28
C ARG A 80 4.65 -15.62 -18.13
N TYR A 81 3.78 -14.83 -17.50
CA TYR A 81 4.16 -14.05 -16.31
C TYR A 81 4.59 -14.96 -15.16
N LYS A 82 3.86 -16.06 -14.91
CA LYS A 82 4.22 -17.04 -13.88
C LYS A 82 5.59 -17.66 -14.17
N GLU A 83 5.85 -18.10 -15.39
CA GLU A 83 7.13 -18.68 -15.78
C GLU A 83 8.30 -17.70 -15.71
N ALA A 84 8.08 -16.44 -16.08
CA ALA A 84 9.08 -15.39 -15.93
C ALA A 84 9.41 -15.16 -14.45
N ARG A 85 8.37 -15.17 -13.59
CA ARG A 85 8.52 -15.01 -12.15
C ARG A 85 9.27 -16.18 -11.53
N ASP A 86 8.88 -17.41 -11.84
CA ASP A 86 9.52 -18.63 -11.33
C ASP A 86 11.01 -18.69 -11.70
N ARG A 87 11.38 -18.13 -12.87
CA ARG A 87 12.79 -17.98 -13.29
C ARG A 87 13.56 -16.91 -12.50
N MET A 88 12.92 -15.76 -12.23
CA MET A 88 13.58 -14.60 -11.61
C MET A 88 13.61 -14.68 -10.06
N ASP A 89 12.62 -15.34 -9.44
CA ASP A 89 12.52 -15.50 -7.99
C ASP A 89 13.80 -16.06 -7.31
N PRO A 90 14.45 -17.12 -7.81
CA PRO A 90 15.68 -17.64 -7.19
C PRO A 90 16.83 -16.62 -7.28
N GLU A 91 16.95 -15.91 -8.40
CA GLU A 91 17.98 -14.88 -8.57
C GLU A 91 17.77 -13.72 -7.60
N MET A 92 16.54 -13.25 -7.45
CA MET A 92 16.19 -12.19 -6.51
C MET A 92 16.46 -12.61 -5.06
N LYS A 93 16.16 -13.86 -4.69
CA LYS A 93 16.49 -14.39 -3.36
C LYS A 93 18.00 -14.40 -3.12
N ARG A 94 18.77 -14.87 -4.10
CA ARG A 94 20.25 -14.90 -4.03
C ARG A 94 20.82 -13.49 -3.79
N ILE A 95 20.34 -12.49 -4.54
CA ILE A 95 20.78 -11.09 -4.38
C ILE A 95 20.46 -10.57 -2.97
N GLN A 96 19.27 -10.86 -2.45
CA GLN A 96 18.88 -10.46 -1.09
C GLN A 96 19.74 -11.14 -0.02
N GLU A 97 20.05 -12.44 -0.18
CA GLU A 97 20.90 -13.18 0.75
C GLU A 97 22.34 -12.64 0.74
N GLU A 98 22.87 -12.36 -0.45
CA GLU A 98 24.20 -11.75 -0.61
C GLU A 98 24.27 -10.39 0.08
N GLN A 99 23.25 -9.54 -0.11
CA GLN A 99 23.14 -8.25 0.57
C GLN A 99 23.11 -8.43 2.10
N ARG A 100 22.29 -9.34 2.62
CA ARG A 100 22.20 -9.62 4.07
C ARG A 100 23.54 -10.10 4.62
N ASN A 101 24.26 -10.95 3.90
CA ASN A 101 25.56 -11.46 4.32
C ASN A 101 26.62 -10.35 4.35
N ARG A 102 26.63 -9.46 3.36
CA ARG A 102 27.51 -8.28 3.36
C ARG A 102 27.22 -7.35 4.54
N ILE A 103 25.94 -7.13 4.83
CA ILE A 103 25.53 -6.36 6.02
C ILE A 103 26.01 -7.05 7.29
N ARG A 104 25.78 -8.36 7.47
CA ARG A 104 26.30 -9.10 8.64
C ARG A 104 27.82 -8.97 8.78
N GLY A 105 28.54 -9.00 7.66
CA GLY A 105 30.00 -8.88 7.63
C GLY A 105 30.53 -7.59 8.28
N MET A 106 29.82 -6.46 8.14
CA MET A 106 30.24 -5.17 8.70
C MET A 106 29.74 -4.91 10.14
N LEU A 107 28.84 -5.73 10.67
CA LEU A 107 28.22 -5.51 11.99
C LEU A 107 29.00 -6.19 13.12
N SER A 108 29.01 -5.56 14.30
CA SER A 108 29.48 -6.16 15.55
C SER A 108 28.56 -7.29 16.03
N ALA A 109 29.01 -8.10 17.00
CA ALA A 109 28.21 -9.20 17.53
C ALA A 109 26.84 -8.74 18.10
N GLU A 110 26.83 -7.64 18.85
CA GLU A 110 25.61 -7.05 19.41
C GLU A 110 24.67 -6.51 18.31
N GLN A 111 25.24 -5.82 17.31
CA GLN A 111 24.46 -5.29 16.18
C GLN A 111 23.89 -6.41 15.29
N ARG A 112 24.60 -7.54 15.15
CA ARG A 112 24.10 -8.71 14.42
C ARG A 112 22.86 -9.29 15.08
N ALA A 113 22.85 -9.38 16.41
CA ALA A 113 21.69 -9.88 17.15
C ALA A 113 20.45 -9.02 16.90
N GLU A 114 20.58 -7.69 16.89
CA GLU A 114 19.46 -6.81 16.54
C GLU A 114 19.09 -6.85 15.06
N TYR A 115 20.07 -7.00 14.17
CA TYR A 115 19.79 -7.16 12.74
C TYR A 115 18.96 -8.41 12.43
N GLU A 116 19.24 -9.55 13.08
CA GLU A 116 18.43 -10.76 12.92
C GLU A 116 16.99 -10.57 13.43
N LYS A 117 16.80 -9.91 14.59
CA LYS A 117 15.46 -9.57 15.08
C LYS A 117 14.70 -8.70 14.07
N MET A 118 15.35 -7.69 13.49
CA MET A 118 14.73 -6.86 12.45
C MET A 118 14.32 -7.67 11.21
N LEU A 119 15.12 -8.67 10.79
CA LEU A 119 14.77 -9.55 9.68
C LEU A 119 13.55 -10.43 10.01
N GLU A 120 13.52 -11.01 11.21
CA GLU A 120 12.40 -11.84 11.68
C GLU A 120 11.09 -11.04 11.80
N GLU A 121 11.15 -9.83 12.36
CA GLU A 121 9.98 -8.95 12.44
C GLU A 121 9.43 -8.59 11.06
N LYS A 122 10.35 -8.32 10.11
CA LYS A 122 9.99 -8.02 8.74
C LYS A 122 9.31 -9.22 8.09
N ASP A 123 9.87 -10.41 8.24
CA ASP A 123 9.29 -11.66 7.73
C ASP A 123 7.93 -11.97 8.38
N ARG A 124 7.78 -11.72 9.68
CA ARG A 124 6.51 -11.85 10.40
C ARG A 124 5.47 -10.89 9.84
N LYS A 125 5.80 -9.60 9.69
CA LYS A 125 4.92 -8.59 9.09
C LYS A 125 4.51 -8.98 7.66
N TYR A 126 5.43 -9.50 6.85
CA TYR A 126 5.10 -10.02 5.52
C TYR A 126 4.12 -11.21 5.58
N ARG A 127 4.33 -12.17 6.49
CA ARG A 127 3.42 -13.32 6.67
C ARG A 127 2.05 -12.90 7.18
N GLU A 128 1.98 -11.95 8.11
CA GLU A 128 0.73 -11.41 8.66
C GLU A 128 -0.06 -10.64 7.60
N SER A 129 0.62 -9.82 6.79
CA SER A 129 0.00 -9.12 5.66
C SER A 129 -0.60 -10.10 4.64
N ARG A 130 0.02 -11.27 4.42
CA ARG A 130 -0.50 -12.37 3.60
C ARG A 130 -1.66 -13.17 4.22
N LYS A 131 -1.83 -13.15 5.54
CA LYS A 131 -2.94 -13.85 6.23
C LYS A 131 -4.21 -13.01 6.27
N GLY A 132 -4.10 -11.70 6.41
CA GLY A 132 -5.24 -10.77 6.48
C GLY A 132 -5.71 -10.23 5.13
N HIS A 133 -4.86 -10.24 4.11
CA HIS A 133 -5.19 -9.92 2.73
C HIS A 133 -4.69 -11.09 1.89
N GLY A 134 -5.50 -11.58 0.95
CA GLY A 134 -5.09 -12.67 0.03
C GLY A 134 -3.70 -12.40 -0.58
N PRO A 135 -3.00 -13.44 -1.05
CA PRO A 135 -1.62 -13.32 -1.50
C PRO A 135 -1.45 -12.08 -2.38
N PRO A 136 -0.40 -11.26 -2.15
CA PRO A 136 -0.16 -10.11 -3.02
C PRO A 136 -0.17 -10.61 -4.47
N PRO A 137 -0.83 -9.89 -5.39
CA PRO A 137 -0.72 -10.25 -6.80
C PRO A 137 0.78 -10.37 -7.12
N PRO A 138 1.21 -11.39 -7.87
CA PRO A 138 2.59 -11.51 -8.28
C PRO A 138 2.96 -10.21 -9.02
N GLY A 139 3.72 -9.31 -8.39
CA GLY A 139 3.90 -7.96 -8.94
C GLY A 139 4.33 -6.83 -8.00
N CYS A 140 4.57 -7.05 -6.71
CA CYS A 140 5.26 -6.09 -5.83
C CYS A 140 6.29 -6.80 -4.96
#